data_AF-A0A2D8Z5E2-F1
#
_entry.id   AF-A0A2D8Z5E2-F1
#
_cell.length_a   1.000
_cell.length_b   1.000
_cell.length_c   1.000
_cell.angle_alpha   90.00
_cell.angle_beta   90.00
_cell.angle_gamma   90.00
#
_symmetry.space_group_name_H-M   'P 1'
#
loop_
_entity.id
_entity.type
_entity.pdbx_description
1 polymer ?
#
loop_
_entity_poly.entity_id
_entity_poly.type
_entity_poly.pdbx_seq_one_letter_code
_entity_poly.pdbx_strand_id
1 'polypeptide(L)'
;MWIYRSIRGKRFLIFITYFLICSSFAIALIPKEKSNLNREKGAIYLEDFTEEPVILMAQKQVPIYVSPQGKRSVGQLRKGKKVTVIAVLNNQFLIKGLALHGQVKGWVTQLALEKLDKTFSDNLRILSKRKKIVDDLIKNQQIALGMNTSEVIASMGKPNKKNSKLDRQGRSDVYEYSTFERVAQYKLRRDGLGNLFKQKYYVKMETGKLSVKFNNNIVESIEETEGNPLGGQNVKIVPIPIELF
;
A
#
# COMPACT_ATOMS: atom_id res chain seq x y z
N MET A 1 21.36 58.54 29.97
CA MET A 1 21.28 59.16 31.32
C MET A 1 19.94 59.89 31.41
N TRP A 2 19.25 59.85 32.56
CA TRP A 2 17.81 60.11 32.86
C TRP A 2 16.95 58.81 32.81
N ILE A 3 16.82 58.00 33.88
CA ILE A 3 16.00 58.10 35.13
C ILE A 3 14.48 57.99 34.82
N TYR A 4 13.75 56.88 35.03
CA TYR A 4 13.21 56.18 36.24
C TYR A 4 11.70 56.42 36.47
N ARG A 5 11.03 55.43 37.11
CA ARG A 5 9.60 55.31 37.56
C ARG A 5 8.64 54.71 36.53
N SER A 6 8.03 53.52 36.65
CA SER A 6 7.48 52.66 37.73
C SER A 6 6.11 53.07 38.30
N ILE A 7 5.18 52.08 38.27
CA ILE A 7 4.14 51.71 39.27
C ILE A 7 2.65 51.95 38.93
N ARG A 8 1.87 50.87 39.19
CA ARG A 8 0.41 50.70 39.41
C ARG A 8 -0.47 50.75 38.15
N GLY A 9 -1.27 49.74 37.79
CA GLY A 9 -1.88 48.65 38.56
C GLY A 9 -3.35 48.97 38.86
N LYS A 10 -4.28 48.17 38.29
CA LYS A 10 -5.67 47.89 38.72
C LYS A 10 -6.32 47.05 37.60
N ARG A 11 -6.36 45.71 37.73
CA ARG A 11 -7.53 44.92 38.17
C ARG A 11 -8.82 45.31 37.42
N PHE A 12 -9.10 44.61 36.33
CA PHE A 12 -10.47 44.39 35.86
C PHE A 12 -10.69 42.87 35.79
N LEU A 13 -11.69 42.46 36.56
CA LEU A 13 -12.14 41.10 36.81
C LEU A 13 -13.46 40.94 36.02
N ILE A 14 -13.81 39.69 35.65
CA ILE A 14 -15.18 39.22 35.30
C ILE A 14 -15.54 39.40 33.79
N PHE A 15 -16.02 38.45 32.96
CA PHE A 15 -16.86 37.24 33.12
C PHE A 15 -16.76 36.29 31.87
N ILE A 16 -16.98 34.97 32.04
CA ILE A 16 -17.78 34.03 31.19
C ILE A 16 -17.42 33.93 29.68
N THR A 17 -16.91 32.82 29.13
CA THR A 17 -17.63 31.55 28.90
C THR A 17 -16.67 30.36 28.77
N TYR A 18 -17.02 29.26 29.43
CA TYR A 18 -16.35 27.96 29.34
C TYR A 18 -16.86 27.23 28.08
N PHE A 19 -16.25 27.46 26.93
CA PHE A 19 -16.53 26.67 25.72
C PHE A 19 -15.64 25.41 25.75
N LEU A 20 -16.16 24.38 26.43
CA LEU A 20 -15.57 23.05 26.51
C LEU A 20 -15.77 22.37 25.13
N ILE A 21 -14.89 22.69 24.17
CA ILE A 21 -14.75 21.95 22.93
C ILE A 21 -14.09 20.61 23.29
N CYS A 22 -14.91 19.59 23.52
CA CYS A 22 -14.47 18.21 23.34
C CYS A 22 -14.14 18.03 21.85
N SER A 23 -12.91 18.37 21.47
CA SER A 23 -12.35 17.92 20.21
C SER A 23 -12.15 16.42 20.33
N SER A 24 -13.08 15.65 19.78
CA SER A 24 -12.88 14.24 19.49
C SER A 24 -11.66 14.12 18.59
N PHE A 25 -10.49 13.89 19.19
CA PHE A 25 -9.31 13.44 18.47
C PHE A 25 -9.65 12.05 17.93
N ALA A 26 -10.24 12.01 16.74
CA ALA A 26 -10.21 10.81 15.92
C ALA A 26 -8.73 10.53 15.67
N ILE A 27 -8.18 9.55 16.38
CA ILE A 27 -6.87 8.99 16.09
C ILE A 27 -7.05 8.30 14.73
N ALA A 28 -6.81 9.07 13.66
CA ALA A 28 -6.64 8.48 12.35
C ALA A 28 -5.49 7.49 12.48
N LEU A 29 -5.76 6.20 12.24
CA LEU A 29 -4.72 5.18 12.09
C LEU A 29 -3.85 5.63 10.93
N ILE A 30 -2.73 6.28 11.23
CA ILE A 30 -1.77 6.71 10.22
C ILE A 30 -1.27 5.42 9.57
N PRO A 31 -1.52 5.20 8.26
CA PRO A 31 -1.04 4.02 7.58
C PRO A 31 0.49 3.98 7.75
N LYS A 32 1.00 2.88 8.30
CA LYS A 32 2.43 2.71 8.55
C LYS A 32 3.16 2.83 7.21
N GLU A 33 3.92 3.91 7.06
CA GLU A 33 4.63 4.19 5.82
C GLU A 33 5.61 3.05 5.53
N LYS A 34 5.56 2.50 4.32
CA LYS A 34 6.45 1.41 3.91
C LYS A 34 7.89 1.90 3.95
N SER A 35 8.80 1.05 4.42
CA SER A 35 10.21 1.41 4.54
C SER A 35 10.80 1.77 3.17
N ASN A 36 11.17 3.05 2.97
CA ASN A 36 11.84 3.57 1.77
C ASN A 36 13.34 3.18 1.69
N LEU A 37 13.70 2.00 2.20
CA LEU A 37 15.08 1.51 2.20
C LEU A 37 15.33 0.66 0.96
N ASN A 38 16.56 0.71 0.44
CA ASN A 38 17.00 -0.15 -0.65
C ASN A 38 16.73 -1.62 -0.29
N ARG A 39 15.87 -2.26 -1.09
CA ARG A 39 15.47 -3.64 -0.91
C ARG A 39 16.46 -4.56 -1.61
N GLU A 40 16.91 -5.60 -0.92
CA GLU A 40 17.85 -6.57 -1.47
C GLU A 40 17.17 -7.45 -2.53
N LYS A 41 17.88 -7.71 -3.64
CA LYS A 41 17.33 -8.51 -4.75
C LYS A 41 17.07 -9.94 -4.28
N GLY A 42 15.81 -10.36 -4.37
CA GLY A 42 15.37 -11.71 -3.99
C GLY A 42 14.98 -11.87 -2.52
N ALA A 43 15.17 -10.84 -1.69
CA ALA A 43 14.70 -10.87 -0.31
C ALA A 43 13.18 -10.63 -0.26
N ILE A 44 12.51 -11.36 0.62
CA ILE A 44 11.07 -11.23 0.85
C ILE A 44 10.86 -10.41 2.11
N TYR A 45 10.30 -9.21 1.96
CA TYR A 45 10.07 -8.28 3.05
C TYR A 45 8.71 -8.57 3.70
N LEU A 46 8.71 -8.79 5.02
CA LEU A 46 7.51 -9.17 5.79
C LEU A 46 6.48 -8.03 5.85
N GLU A 47 6.95 -6.78 5.83
CA GLU A 47 6.10 -5.57 5.82
C GLU A 47 5.15 -5.48 4.62
N ASP A 48 5.38 -6.24 3.56
CA ASP A 48 4.49 -6.26 2.39
C ASP A 48 3.28 -7.16 2.59
N PHE A 49 3.32 -8.07 3.57
CA PHE A 49 2.33 -9.13 3.74
C PHE A 49 1.64 -9.11 5.11
N THR A 50 2.32 -8.61 6.14
CA THR A 50 1.76 -8.50 7.49
C THR A 50 2.19 -7.19 8.16
N GLU A 51 1.27 -6.61 8.92
CA GLU A 51 1.56 -5.47 9.81
C GLU A 51 2.19 -5.94 11.13
N GLU A 52 1.89 -7.18 11.53
CA GLU A 52 2.33 -7.77 12.78
C GLU A 52 3.82 -8.10 12.75
N PRO A 53 4.60 -7.66 13.75
CA PRO A 53 6.02 -7.94 13.79
C PRO A 53 6.25 -9.43 14.11
N VAL A 54 6.97 -10.12 13.22
CA VAL A 54 7.44 -11.48 13.49
C VAL A 54 8.64 -11.41 14.44
N ILE A 55 8.47 -11.87 15.68
CA ILE A 55 9.51 -11.82 16.72
C ILE A 55 10.09 -13.21 16.90
N LEU A 56 11.41 -13.34 16.81
CA LEU A 56 12.13 -14.58 17.07
C LEU A 56 13.16 -14.39 18.19
N MET A 57 13.49 -15.47 18.89
CA MET A 57 14.56 -15.50 19.88
C MET A 57 15.89 -15.91 19.26
N ALA A 58 16.97 -15.23 19.64
CA ALA A 58 18.33 -15.62 19.26
C ALA A 58 18.79 -16.85 20.04
N GLN A 59 19.11 -17.95 19.35
CA GLN A 59 19.63 -19.18 19.95
C GLN A 59 21.15 -19.18 20.07
N LYS A 60 21.86 -18.43 19.22
CA LYS A 60 23.32 -18.37 19.17
C LYS A 60 23.80 -16.92 19.13
N GLN A 61 25.02 -16.69 19.62
CA GLN A 61 25.70 -15.42 19.44
C GLN A 61 26.35 -15.39 18.06
N VAL A 62 25.99 -14.40 17.23
CA VAL A 62 26.46 -14.30 15.84
C VAL A 62 26.69 -12.84 15.40
N PRO A 63 27.61 -12.61 14.45
CA PRO A 63 27.77 -11.30 13.83
C PRO A 63 26.52 -10.93 13.03
N ILE A 64 26.17 -9.64 13.08
CA ILE A 64 25.15 -9.01 12.25
C ILE A 64 25.87 -8.28 11.12
N TYR A 65 25.42 -8.47 9.89
CA TYR A 65 26.04 -7.91 8.69
C TYR A 65 25.17 -6.81 8.05
N VAL A 66 25.80 -5.84 7.38
CA VAL A 66 25.06 -4.80 6.62
C VAL A 66 24.30 -5.41 5.45
N SER A 67 24.93 -6.35 4.76
CA SER A 67 24.43 -6.94 3.52
C SER A 67 24.44 -8.48 3.59
N PRO A 68 23.65 -9.16 2.75
CA PRO A 68 23.60 -10.63 2.73
C PRO A 68 24.95 -11.30 2.46
N GLN A 69 25.84 -10.61 1.74
CA GLN A 69 27.17 -11.12 1.37
C GLN A 69 28.14 -11.21 2.54
N GLY A 70 27.81 -10.64 3.70
CA GLY A 70 28.62 -10.79 4.92
C GLY A 70 29.94 -10.01 4.94
N LYS A 71 30.12 -9.01 4.06
CA LYS A 71 31.40 -8.30 3.94
C LYS A 71 31.71 -7.37 5.12
N ARG A 72 30.68 -6.79 5.75
CA ARG A 72 30.84 -5.81 6.84
C ARG A 72 29.92 -6.13 8.00
N SER A 73 30.53 -6.41 9.16
CA SER A 73 29.79 -6.58 10.41
C SER A 73 29.47 -5.23 11.05
N VAL A 74 28.25 -5.11 11.57
CA VAL A 74 27.72 -3.91 12.26
C VAL A 74 27.67 -4.13 13.78
N GLY A 75 27.67 -5.39 14.21
CA GLY A 75 27.60 -5.73 15.63
C GLY A 75 27.45 -7.23 15.83
N GLN A 76 27.21 -7.61 17.08
CA GLN A 76 27.01 -8.99 17.49
C GLN A 76 25.64 -9.13 18.15
N LEU A 77 24.87 -10.11 17.69
CA LEU A 77 23.62 -10.52 18.30
C LEU A 77 23.92 -11.43 19.48
N ARG A 78 23.39 -11.12 20.67
CA ARG A 78 23.52 -11.99 21.85
C ARG A 78 22.45 -13.08 21.88
N LYS A 79 22.82 -14.26 22.37
CA LYS A 79 21.87 -15.35 22.68
C LYS A 79 20.81 -14.88 23.68
N GLY A 80 19.58 -15.35 23.51
CA GLY A 80 18.43 -15.06 24.36
C GLY A 80 17.75 -13.70 24.11
N LYS A 81 18.23 -12.92 23.13
CA LYS A 81 17.59 -11.64 22.77
C LYS A 81 16.46 -11.87 21.77
N LYS A 82 15.34 -11.18 22.00
CA LYS A 82 14.22 -11.10 21.06
C LYS A 82 14.57 -10.11 19.96
N VAL A 83 14.35 -10.51 18.72
CA VAL A 83 14.60 -9.69 17.53
C VAL A 83 13.39 -9.72 16.61
N THR A 84 13.14 -8.60 15.94
CA THR A 84 12.07 -8.53 14.94
C THR A 84 12.65 -8.88 13.58
N VAL A 85 12.05 -9.85 12.90
CA VAL A 85 12.38 -10.21 11.52
C VAL A 85 11.71 -9.22 10.57
N ILE A 86 12.50 -8.65 9.67
CA ILE A 86 12.05 -7.67 8.66
C ILE A 86 11.99 -8.33 7.29
N ALA A 87 12.97 -9.15 6.93
CA ALA A 87 13.00 -9.83 5.64
C ALA A 87 13.63 -11.21 5.74
N VAL A 88 13.28 -12.06 4.78
CA VAL A 88 13.79 -13.42 4.62
C VAL A 88 14.50 -13.54 3.29
N LEU A 89 15.70 -14.10 3.29
CA LEU A 89 16.48 -14.39 2.08
C LEU A 89 17.18 -15.73 2.23
N ASN A 90 16.68 -16.75 1.53
CA ASN A 90 17.22 -18.12 1.55
C ASN A 90 17.46 -18.63 2.98
N ASN A 91 18.71 -18.59 3.45
CA ASN A 91 19.16 -19.07 4.77
C ASN A 91 19.58 -17.92 5.71
N GLN A 92 19.14 -16.70 5.42
CA GLN A 92 19.44 -15.51 6.20
C GLN A 92 18.17 -14.70 6.46
N PHE A 93 18.19 -13.97 7.57
CA PHE A 93 17.13 -13.06 7.97
C PHE A 93 17.70 -11.66 8.15
N LEU A 94 16.97 -10.67 7.64
CA LEU A 94 17.19 -9.28 8.00
C LEU A 94 16.42 -9.02 9.28
N ILE A 95 17.13 -8.67 10.34
CA ILE A 95 16.54 -8.43 11.66
C ILE A 95 16.70 -6.97 12.08
N LYS A 96 15.84 -6.53 12.99
CA LYS A 96 16.01 -5.33 13.81
C LYS A 96 15.97 -5.73 15.27
N GLY A 97 17.00 -5.35 16.02
CA GLY A 97 17.10 -5.73 17.42
C GLY A 97 18.23 -5.01 18.14
N LEU A 98 18.40 -5.31 19.43
CA LEU A 98 19.51 -4.79 20.24
C LEU A 98 20.73 -5.70 20.09
N ALA A 99 21.81 -5.13 19.58
CA ALA A 99 23.15 -5.69 19.57
C ALA A 99 23.96 -5.21 20.79
N LEU A 100 25.23 -5.64 20.88
CA LEU A 100 26.16 -5.19 21.93
C LEU A 100 26.27 -3.67 22.07
N HIS A 101 26.32 -2.96 20.95
CA HIS A 101 26.63 -1.53 20.88
C HIS A 101 25.39 -0.65 20.64
N GLY A 102 24.18 -1.21 20.74
CA GLY A 102 22.93 -0.48 20.55
C GLY A 102 21.95 -1.18 19.60
N GLN A 103 20.93 -0.46 19.14
CA GLN A 103 19.95 -0.98 18.20
C GLN A 103 20.56 -1.07 16.80
N VAL A 104 20.49 -2.25 16.19
CA VAL A 104 21.07 -2.52 14.88
C VAL A 104 20.03 -3.19 13.99
N LYS A 105 20.08 -2.83 12.70
CA LYS A 105 19.39 -3.53 11.62
C LYS A 105 20.44 -4.20 10.74
N GLY A 106 20.27 -5.48 10.45
CA GLY A 106 21.19 -6.20 9.58
C GLY A 106 20.89 -7.68 9.42
N TRP A 107 21.68 -8.33 8.57
CA TRP A 107 21.53 -9.71 8.17
C TRP A 107 22.20 -10.66 9.17
N VAL A 108 21.49 -11.72 9.51
CA VAL A 108 21.97 -12.82 10.35
C VAL A 108 21.63 -14.16 9.70
N THR A 109 22.41 -15.19 9.99
CA THR A 109 22.13 -16.55 9.55
C THR A 109 20.87 -17.08 10.23
N GLN A 110 20.01 -17.78 9.48
CA GLN A 110 18.77 -18.37 9.99
C GLN A 110 18.99 -19.32 11.17
N LEU A 111 20.08 -20.09 11.16
CA LEU A 111 20.46 -21.02 12.23
C LEU A 111 20.77 -20.34 13.58
N ALA A 112 20.91 -19.01 13.60
CA ALA A 112 21.14 -18.25 14.81
C ALA A 112 19.86 -17.92 15.56
N LEU A 113 18.70 -18.00 14.89
CA LEU A 113 17.40 -17.71 15.45
C LEU A 113 16.61 -19.00 15.69
N GLU A 114 15.52 -18.85 16.43
CA GLU A 114 14.49 -19.86 16.55
C GLU A 114 13.96 -20.30 15.18
N LYS A 115 13.60 -21.59 15.09
CA LYS A 115 13.09 -22.18 13.85
C LYS A 115 11.72 -21.57 13.56
N LEU A 116 11.61 -20.87 12.44
CA LEU A 116 10.35 -20.38 11.92
C LEU A 116 9.43 -21.55 11.55
N ASP A 117 8.13 -21.39 11.79
CA ASP A 117 7.16 -22.40 11.42
C ASP A 117 7.23 -22.69 9.91
N LYS A 118 7.13 -23.98 9.58
CA LYS A 118 7.31 -24.46 8.19
C LYS A 118 6.16 -23.97 7.31
N THR A 119 4.92 -24.06 7.81
CA THR A 119 3.71 -23.59 7.13
C THR A 119 3.80 -22.10 6.81
N PHE A 120 4.21 -21.28 7.78
CA PHE A 120 4.42 -19.84 7.61
C PHE A 120 5.45 -19.54 6.52
N SER A 121 6.60 -20.22 6.56
CA SER A 121 7.65 -20.06 5.54
C SER A 121 7.16 -20.45 4.13
N ASP A 122 6.39 -21.53 4.02
CA ASP A 122 5.84 -22.00 2.74
C ASP A 122 4.77 -21.03 2.21
N ASN A 123 3.86 -20.55 3.07
CA ASN A 123 2.85 -19.54 2.74
C ASN A 123 3.50 -18.24 2.27
N LEU A 124 4.54 -17.77 2.97
CA LEU A 124 5.28 -16.55 2.61
C LEU A 124 5.94 -16.67 1.22
N ARG A 125 6.44 -17.85 0.85
CA ARG A 125 6.99 -18.10 -0.49
C ARG A 125 5.89 -18.10 -1.56
N ILE A 126 4.73 -18.70 -1.28
CA ILE A 126 3.59 -18.70 -2.20
C ILE A 126 3.11 -17.27 -2.43
N LEU A 127 2.92 -16.50 -1.36
CA LEU A 127 2.50 -15.10 -1.43
C LEU A 127 3.53 -14.24 -2.15
N SER A 128 4.83 -14.45 -1.93
CA SER A 128 5.87 -13.73 -2.66
C SER A 128 5.80 -13.99 -4.17
N LYS A 129 5.56 -15.23 -4.59
CA LYS A 129 5.38 -15.57 -6.01
C LYS A 129 4.12 -14.92 -6.57
N ARG A 130 2.98 -15.01 -5.88
CA ARG A 130 1.74 -14.33 -6.27
C ARG A 130 1.96 -12.83 -6.42
N LYS A 131 2.60 -12.20 -5.44
CA LYS A 131 2.84 -10.76 -5.40
C LYS A 131 3.60 -10.27 -6.62
N LYS A 132 4.64 -10.99 -7.06
CA LYS A 132 5.36 -10.66 -8.30
C LYS A 132 4.46 -10.66 -9.52
N ILE A 133 3.61 -11.68 -9.68
CA ILE A 133 2.64 -11.77 -10.78
C ILE A 133 1.69 -10.57 -10.73
N VAL A 134 1.15 -10.27 -9.56
CA VAL A 134 0.24 -9.13 -9.36
C VAL A 134 0.93 -7.79 -9.64
N ASP A 135 2.17 -7.61 -9.20
CA ASP A 135 2.93 -6.38 -9.44
C ASP A 135 3.22 -6.17 -10.93
N ASP A 136 3.52 -7.25 -11.65
CA ASP A 136 3.67 -7.19 -13.11
C ASP A 136 2.34 -6.82 -13.79
N LEU A 137 1.19 -7.30 -13.30
CA LEU A 137 -0.13 -6.92 -13.81
C LEU A 137 -0.44 -5.43 -13.52
N ILE A 138 -0.20 -4.97 -12.29
CA ILE A 138 -0.40 -3.57 -11.90
C ILE A 138 0.45 -2.64 -12.75
N LYS A 139 1.73 -2.98 -12.94
CA LYS A 139 2.65 -2.18 -13.77
C LYS A 139 2.16 -2.04 -15.21
N ASN A 140 1.54 -3.09 -15.73
CA ASN A 140 0.99 -3.14 -17.08
C ASN A 140 -0.47 -2.66 -17.17
N GLN A 141 -1.07 -2.17 -16.07
CA GLN A 141 -2.48 -1.75 -15.99
C GLN A 141 -3.45 -2.86 -16.43
N GLN A 142 -3.19 -4.09 -15.98
CA GLN A 142 -3.98 -5.28 -16.30
C GLN A 142 -4.76 -5.78 -15.08
N ILE A 143 -5.83 -6.52 -15.35
CA ILE A 143 -6.63 -7.21 -14.34
C ILE A 143 -6.66 -8.70 -14.66
N ALA A 144 -6.76 -9.51 -13.61
CA ALA A 144 -6.81 -10.96 -13.70
C ALA A 144 -7.83 -11.51 -12.69
N LEU A 145 -8.35 -12.71 -12.98
CA LEU A 145 -9.19 -13.44 -12.03
C LEU A 145 -8.36 -13.81 -10.80
N GLY A 146 -8.99 -13.76 -9.62
CA GLY A 146 -8.30 -14.04 -8.35
C GLY A 146 -7.53 -12.84 -7.77
N MET A 147 -7.51 -11.67 -8.42
CA MET A 147 -6.99 -10.43 -7.82
C MET A 147 -7.90 -9.94 -6.68
N ASN A 148 -7.34 -9.21 -5.71
CA ASN A 148 -8.11 -8.55 -4.66
C ASN A 148 -8.60 -7.17 -5.14
N THR A 149 -9.69 -6.67 -4.58
CA THR A 149 -10.21 -5.30 -4.77
C THR A 149 -9.13 -4.22 -4.70
N SER A 150 -8.24 -4.28 -3.71
CA SER A 150 -7.14 -3.31 -3.54
C SER A 150 -6.10 -3.39 -4.66
N GLU A 151 -5.81 -4.59 -5.15
CA GLU A 151 -4.88 -4.83 -6.26
C GLU A 151 -5.47 -4.32 -7.58
N VAL A 152 -6.78 -4.51 -7.80
CA VAL A 152 -7.49 -3.98 -8.97
C VAL A 152 -7.48 -2.45 -8.97
N ILE A 153 -7.77 -1.82 -7.83
CA ILE A 153 -7.72 -0.36 -7.69
C ILE A 153 -6.29 0.15 -7.90
N ALA A 154 -5.28 -0.57 -7.43
CA ALA A 154 -3.88 -0.21 -7.66
C ALA A 154 -3.50 -0.28 -9.15
N SER A 155 -4.10 -1.20 -9.91
CA SER A 155 -3.87 -1.38 -11.35
C SER A 155 -4.62 -0.33 -12.20
N MET A 156 -5.93 -0.22 -12.01
CA MET A 156 -6.82 0.59 -12.87
C MET A 156 -7.15 1.97 -12.31
N GLY A 157 -6.83 2.23 -11.05
CA GLY A 157 -7.28 3.41 -10.33
C GLY A 157 -8.67 3.25 -9.71
N LYS A 158 -9.28 4.38 -9.36
CA LYS A 158 -10.60 4.38 -8.72
C LYS A 158 -11.69 4.07 -9.76
N PRO A 159 -12.66 3.19 -9.44
CA PRO A 159 -13.76 2.90 -10.35
C PRO A 159 -14.66 4.13 -10.53
N ASN A 160 -15.33 4.20 -11.68
CA ASN A 160 -16.32 5.24 -11.98
C ASN A 160 -17.59 5.04 -11.15
N LYS A 161 -18.01 3.78 -10.99
CA LYS A 161 -19.14 3.39 -10.15
C LYS A 161 -18.79 2.16 -9.32
N LYS A 162 -19.28 2.14 -8.09
CA LYS A 162 -19.16 1.03 -7.16
C LYS A 162 -20.54 0.63 -6.69
N ASN A 163 -20.89 -0.64 -6.89
CA ASN A 163 -22.07 -1.24 -6.30
C ASN A 163 -21.64 -2.35 -5.33
N SER A 164 -22.27 -2.41 -4.17
CA SER A 164 -21.96 -3.38 -3.13
C SER A 164 -23.26 -4.01 -2.64
N LYS A 165 -23.33 -5.33 -2.67
CA LYS A 165 -24.47 -6.13 -2.23
C LYS A 165 -24.02 -7.11 -1.15
N LEU A 166 -24.80 -7.23 -0.08
CA LEU A 166 -24.55 -8.16 1.01
C LEU A 166 -25.77 -9.09 1.14
N ASP A 167 -25.56 -10.36 0.81
CA ASP A 167 -26.60 -11.40 0.87
C ASP A 167 -26.17 -12.51 1.85
N ARG A 168 -27.03 -13.50 2.07
CA ARG A 168 -26.77 -14.64 2.98
C ARG A 168 -25.54 -15.46 2.54
N GLN A 169 -25.21 -15.45 1.25
CA GLN A 169 -24.08 -16.15 0.64
C GLN A 169 -22.73 -15.41 0.82
N GLY A 170 -22.76 -14.13 1.20
CA GLY A 170 -21.56 -13.31 1.35
C GLY A 170 -21.70 -11.93 0.70
N ARG A 171 -20.55 -11.26 0.54
CA ARG A 171 -20.48 -9.93 -0.06
C ARG A 171 -20.11 -10.03 -1.53
N SER A 172 -20.94 -9.43 -2.38
CA SER A 172 -20.67 -9.25 -3.81
C SER A 172 -20.52 -7.77 -4.13
N ASP A 173 -19.39 -7.40 -4.72
CA ASP A 173 -19.14 -6.03 -5.17
C ASP A 173 -19.00 -6.01 -6.69
N VAL A 174 -19.48 -4.95 -7.35
CA VAL A 174 -19.34 -4.73 -8.79
C VAL A 174 -18.73 -3.37 -9.04
N TYR A 175 -17.56 -3.33 -9.68
CA TYR A 175 -16.85 -2.09 -10.01
C TYR A 175 -16.93 -1.86 -11.52
N GLU A 176 -17.44 -0.70 -11.91
CA GLU A 176 -17.49 -0.30 -13.31
C GLU A 176 -16.40 0.74 -13.61
N TYR A 177 -15.64 0.47 -14.67
CA TYR A 177 -14.64 1.37 -15.24
C TYR A 177 -15.07 1.76 -16.66
N SER A 178 -15.02 3.04 -16.95
CA SER A 178 -15.36 3.61 -18.25
C SER A 178 -14.16 4.35 -18.81
N THR A 179 -13.79 4.04 -20.05
CA THR A 179 -12.76 4.76 -20.80
C THR A 179 -13.43 5.84 -21.66
N PHE A 180 -12.82 7.01 -21.70
CA PHE A 180 -13.36 8.15 -22.43
C PHE A 180 -12.32 8.69 -23.41
N GLU A 181 -12.74 8.92 -24.65
CA GLU A 181 -11.96 9.64 -25.64
C GLU A 181 -12.50 11.06 -25.81
N ARG A 182 -11.60 12.02 -26.02
CA ARG A 182 -11.98 13.41 -26.31
C ARG A 182 -12.07 13.61 -27.82
N VAL A 183 -13.28 13.54 -28.34
CA VAL A 183 -13.53 13.76 -29.76
C VAL A 183 -13.66 15.26 -30.02
N ALA A 184 -12.90 15.75 -31.00
CA ALA A 184 -12.99 17.15 -31.43
C ALA A 184 -14.27 17.36 -32.24
N GLN A 185 -15.11 18.28 -31.80
CA GLN A 185 -16.27 18.76 -32.53
C GLN A 185 -16.08 20.24 -32.88
N TYR A 186 -16.80 20.68 -33.92
CA TYR A 186 -16.73 22.05 -34.40
C TYR A 186 -18.12 22.65 -34.39
N LYS A 187 -18.26 23.85 -33.84
CA LYS A 187 -19.47 24.65 -33.98
C LYS A 187 -19.15 25.99 -34.60
N LEU A 188 -20.06 26.48 -35.43
CA LEU A 188 -19.98 27.83 -35.97
C LEU A 188 -20.39 28.82 -34.88
N ARG A 189 -19.55 29.83 -34.66
CA ARG A 189 -19.83 30.96 -33.78
C ARG A 189 -19.61 32.24 -34.56
N ARG A 190 -20.30 33.29 -34.13
CA ARG A 190 -20.03 34.64 -34.60
C ARG A 190 -19.04 35.32 -33.66
N ASP A 191 -18.07 36.03 -34.22
CA ASP A 191 -17.23 36.94 -33.46
C ASP A 191 -17.98 38.23 -33.10
N GLY A 192 -17.34 39.15 -32.38
CA GLY A 192 -17.94 40.45 -32.02
C GLY A 192 -18.26 41.36 -33.22
N LEU A 193 -17.73 41.04 -34.41
CA LEU A 193 -17.94 41.75 -35.67
C LEU A 193 -19.00 41.07 -36.55
N GLY A 194 -19.56 39.93 -36.10
CA GLY A 194 -20.60 39.18 -36.79
C GLY A 194 -20.10 38.13 -37.79
N ASN A 195 -18.80 37.96 -37.98
CA ASN A 195 -18.20 36.98 -38.89
C ASN A 195 -18.29 35.56 -38.31
N LEU A 196 -18.59 34.59 -39.16
CA LEU A 196 -18.64 33.18 -38.76
C LEU A 196 -17.24 32.58 -38.72
N PHE A 197 -16.88 31.97 -37.60
CA PHE A 197 -15.67 31.17 -37.46
C PHE A 197 -15.98 29.80 -36.84
N LYS A 198 -15.15 28.79 -37.16
CA LYS A 198 -15.26 27.46 -36.58
C LYS A 198 -14.56 27.43 -35.23
N GLN A 199 -15.32 27.25 -34.15
CA GLN A 199 -14.78 27.03 -32.83
C GLN A 199 -14.61 25.52 -32.59
N LYS A 200 -13.37 25.07 -32.37
CA LYS A 200 -13.06 23.70 -31.95
C LYS A 200 -13.35 23.54 -30.46
N TYR A 201 -14.10 22.50 -30.09
CA TYR A 201 -14.29 22.10 -28.70
C TYR A 201 -14.22 20.58 -28.58
N TYR A 202 -13.97 20.08 -27.38
CA TYR A 202 -13.80 18.65 -27.13
C TYR A 202 -14.98 18.12 -26.34
N VAL A 203 -15.58 17.03 -26.83
CA VAL A 203 -16.62 16.28 -26.11
C VAL A 203 -16.01 14.98 -25.62
N LYS A 204 -16.25 14.65 -24.34
CA LYS A 204 -15.87 13.35 -23.79
C LYS A 204 -16.92 12.34 -24.22
N MET A 205 -16.50 11.35 -25.00
CA MET A 205 -17.34 10.24 -25.44
C MET A 205 -16.84 8.98 -24.77
N GLU A 206 -17.74 8.15 -24.24
CA GLU A 206 -17.37 6.84 -23.70
C GLU A 206 -16.98 5.92 -24.87
N THR A 207 -15.80 5.32 -24.77
CA THR A 207 -15.23 4.45 -25.82
C THR A 207 -15.13 3.00 -25.36
N GLY A 208 -15.28 2.74 -24.08
CA GLY A 208 -15.37 1.38 -23.60
C GLY A 208 -15.69 1.25 -22.13
N LYS A 209 -16.31 0.11 -21.79
CA LYS A 209 -16.85 -0.19 -20.47
C LYS A 209 -16.39 -1.56 -20.00
N LEU A 210 -15.86 -1.58 -18.78
CA LEU A 210 -15.35 -2.77 -18.08
C LEU A 210 -16.08 -2.92 -16.75
N SER A 211 -16.68 -4.08 -16.52
CA SER A 211 -17.33 -4.45 -15.28
C SER A 211 -16.56 -5.58 -14.60
N VAL A 212 -16.14 -5.36 -13.36
CA VAL A 212 -15.41 -6.35 -12.56
C VAL A 212 -16.28 -6.77 -11.39
N LYS A 213 -16.64 -8.05 -11.34
CA LYS A 213 -17.44 -8.63 -10.26
C LYS A 213 -16.52 -9.29 -9.24
N PHE A 214 -16.75 -8.98 -7.98
CA PHE A 214 -16.03 -9.52 -6.85
C PHE A 214 -16.94 -10.38 -5.99
N ASN A 215 -16.37 -11.47 -5.49
CA ASN A 215 -16.95 -12.32 -4.47
C ASN A 215 -16.00 -12.37 -3.28
N ASN A 216 -16.44 -11.93 -2.10
CA ASN A 216 -15.62 -11.82 -0.89
C ASN A 216 -14.28 -11.10 -1.13
N ASN A 217 -14.33 -9.96 -1.84
CA ASN A 217 -13.20 -9.13 -2.25
C ASN A 217 -12.25 -9.72 -3.31
N ILE A 218 -12.55 -10.89 -3.89
CA ILE A 218 -11.75 -11.54 -4.93
C ILE A 218 -12.45 -11.39 -6.28
N VAL A 219 -11.70 -11.06 -7.34
CA VAL A 219 -12.23 -10.99 -8.71
C VAL A 219 -12.71 -12.37 -9.15
N GLU A 220 -14.00 -12.47 -9.43
CA GLU A 220 -14.66 -13.68 -9.89
C GLU A 220 -14.90 -13.64 -11.39
N SER A 221 -15.36 -12.50 -11.92
CA SER A 221 -15.57 -12.33 -13.35
C SER A 221 -15.25 -10.92 -13.84
N ILE A 222 -14.92 -10.84 -15.12
CA ILE A 222 -14.56 -9.62 -15.83
C ILE A 222 -15.39 -9.60 -17.12
N GLU A 223 -16.16 -8.53 -17.31
CA GLU A 223 -17.05 -8.35 -18.45
C GLU A 223 -16.66 -7.06 -19.18
N GLU A 224 -16.38 -7.17 -20.48
CA GLU A 224 -16.16 -6.03 -21.39
C GLU A 224 -17.37 -5.91 -22.30
N THR A 225 -18.06 -4.77 -22.26
CA THR A 225 -19.30 -4.57 -23.02
C THR A 225 -19.09 -3.68 -24.24
N GLU A 226 -18.18 -2.70 -24.13
CA GLU A 226 -17.91 -1.73 -25.19
C GLU A 226 -16.40 -1.47 -25.24
N GLY A 227 -15.86 -1.33 -26.46
CA GLY A 227 -14.43 -1.16 -26.67
C GLY A 227 -13.59 -2.37 -26.20
N ASN A 228 -12.27 -2.19 -26.20
CA ASN A 228 -11.32 -3.19 -25.70
C ASN A 228 -10.39 -2.55 -24.67
N PRO A 229 -10.93 -2.17 -23.49
CA PRO A 229 -10.19 -1.39 -22.49
C PRO A 229 -8.97 -2.15 -21.94
N LEU A 230 -8.95 -3.49 -21.97
CA LEU A 230 -7.79 -4.30 -21.58
C LEU A 230 -6.86 -4.69 -22.75
N GLY A 231 -7.14 -4.22 -23.97
CA GLY A 231 -6.22 -4.34 -25.11
C GLY A 231 -6.09 -5.75 -25.70
N GLY A 232 -7.10 -6.62 -25.55
CA GLY A 232 -7.23 -7.88 -26.30
C GLY A 232 -6.35 -9.01 -25.79
N GLN A 233 -5.86 -8.91 -24.56
CA GLN A 233 -5.05 -9.96 -23.94
C GLN A 233 -5.95 -11.00 -23.28
N ASN A 234 -5.59 -12.27 -23.42
CA ASN A 234 -6.27 -13.38 -22.75
C ASN A 234 -6.30 -13.14 -21.24
N VAL A 235 -7.47 -13.33 -20.63
CA VAL A 235 -7.67 -13.18 -19.19
C VAL A 235 -6.73 -14.14 -18.45
N LYS A 236 -5.87 -13.57 -17.61
CA LYS A 236 -4.94 -14.33 -16.76
C LYS A 236 -5.65 -14.72 -15.47
N ILE A 237 -5.25 -15.86 -14.89
CA ILE A 237 -5.74 -16.34 -13.59
C ILE A 237 -4.59 -16.26 -12.60
N VAL A 238 -4.84 -15.63 -11.45
CA VAL A 238 -3.87 -15.50 -10.36
C VAL A 238 -4.33 -16.38 -9.17
N PRO A 239 -3.43 -17.15 -8.54
CA PRO A 239 -3.78 -18.03 -7.42
C PRO A 239 -4.23 -17.21 -6.22
N ILE A 240 -5.46 -17.41 -5.72
CA ILE A 240 -6.14 -16.66 -4.63
C ILE A 240 -5.22 -16.32 -3.44
N PRO A 241 -5.34 -15.13 -2.82
CA PRO A 241 -4.53 -14.76 -1.66
C PRO A 241 -4.79 -15.70 -0.48
N ILE A 242 -3.71 -16.08 0.21
CA ILE A 242 -3.72 -16.97 1.38
C ILE A 242 -3.38 -16.14 2.61
N GLU A 243 -3.96 -16.48 3.76
CA GLU A 243 -3.58 -15.89 5.04
C GLU A 243 -2.20 -16.41 5.51
N LEU A 244 -1.44 -15.54 6.17
CA LEU A 244 -0.09 -15.88 6.61
C LEU A 244 -0.05 -16.67 7.93
N PHE A 245 -1.05 -16.51 8.79
CA PHE A 245 -1.14 -17.05 10.14
C PHE A 245 -2.23 -18.11 10.26
#